data_AF-A0AAN7ZU51-F1
#
_entry.id   AF-A0AAN7ZU51-F1
#
_cell.length_a   1.000
_cell.length_b   1.000
_cell.length_c   1.000
_cell.angle_alpha   90.00
_cell.angle_beta   90.00
_cell.angle_gamma   90.00
#
_symmetry.space_group_name_H-M   'P 1'
#
loop_
_entity.id
_entity.type
_entity.pdbx_description
1 polymer ?
#
loop_
_entity_poly.entity_id
_entity_poly.type
_entity_poly.pdbx_seq_one_letter_code
_entity_poly.pdbx_strand_id
1 'polypeptide(L)'
;MTADPRGQPSEAPYVLGPLVQLVVGPKAYSVSVHESVLRPRSAFFDAALNKCWKEGREKKVTLPEEELRIVTLYVQQLYTGKIHVKKTTTREGLGRSDNLPEFLVLAELYLFGERVQDSIFKDTVTNAFAARILEPLGPDYSFPVTSALDILYKGTHDSSPIRRFMVDMYVRFGCEWWITCSPDDHNKDFLVEVSRALLKGRRTGVVWCSSSGKSMPKLVDFDMSVYHEKKDVK
;
A
#
# COMPACT_ATOMS: atom_id res chain seq x y z
N MET A 1 28.15 -6.38 -7.17
CA MET A 1 28.40 -5.00 -6.71
C MET A 1 27.25 -4.60 -5.80
N THR A 2 27.53 -4.30 -4.53
CA THR A 2 26.56 -3.65 -3.65
C THR A 2 26.22 -2.27 -4.23
N ALA A 3 24.96 -1.87 -4.18
CA ALA A 3 24.56 -0.50 -4.56
C ALA A 3 25.40 0.53 -3.77
N ASP A 4 25.67 1.70 -4.36
CA ASP A 4 26.39 2.78 -3.68
C ASP A 4 25.66 3.11 -2.36
N PRO A 5 26.32 2.98 -1.19
CA PRO A 5 25.67 3.20 0.10
C PRO A 5 25.45 4.68 0.44
N ARG A 6 25.90 5.63 -0.40
CA ARG A 6 25.77 7.08 -0.17
C ARG A 6 24.45 7.61 -0.75
N GLY A 7 23.71 8.38 0.04
CA GLY A 7 22.51 9.11 -0.40
C GLY A 7 22.74 10.61 -0.50
N GLN A 8 21.86 11.34 -1.19
CA GLN A 8 21.93 12.81 -1.22
C GLN A 8 21.52 13.38 0.14
N PRO A 9 22.18 14.44 0.66
CA PRO A 9 21.80 15.05 1.93
C PRO A 9 20.34 15.53 1.98
N SER A 10 19.76 15.90 0.84
CA SER A 10 18.35 16.30 0.71
C SER A 10 17.36 15.16 0.91
N GLU A 11 17.80 13.91 0.80
CA GLU A 11 16.99 12.70 0.99
C GLU A 11 16.99 12.22 2.45
N ALA A 12 17.89 12.76 3.28
CA ALA A 12 18.01 12.34 4.67
C ALA A 12 16.80 12.83 5.48
N PRO A 13 16.15 11.96 6.27
CA PRO A 13 15.08 12.38 7.16
C PRO A 13 15.62 13.37 8.19
N TYR A 14 14.87 14.44 8.45
CA TYR A 14 15.24 15.41 9.47
C TYR A 14 14.94 14.84 10.86
N VAL A 15 15.98 14.40 11.57
CA VAL A 15 15.87 13.69 12.87
C VAL A 15 16.16 14.58 14.08
N LEU A 16 16.09 15.90 13.91
CA LEU A 16 16.19 16.83 15.04
C LEU A 16 14.79 17.19 15.53
N GLY A 17 14.68 17.37 16.85
CA GLY A 17 13.46 17.84 17.50
C GLY A 17 12.84 16.83 18.44
N PRO A 18 11.63 17.12 18.94
CA PRO A 18 10.97 16.29 19.93
C PRO A 18 10.47 14.96 19.34
N LEU A 19 10.45 13.94 20.20
CA LEU A 19 9.81 12.66 19.93
C LEU A 19 8.35 12.70 20.35
N VAL A 20 7.52 11.99 19.58
CA VAL A 20 6.12 11.70 19.83
C VAL A 20 5.98 10.21 20.06
N GLN A 21 5.13 9.82 21.01
CA GLN A 21 4.77 8.43 21.27
C GLN A 21 3.46 8.06 20.57
N LEU A 22 3.52 7.09 19.66
CA LEU A 22 2.36 6.42 19.11
C LEU A 22 2.04 5.21 19.98
N VAL A 23 0.89 5.20 20.65
CA VAL A 23 0.43 4.08 21.47
C VAL A 23 -0.52 3.22 20.67
N VAL A 24 -0.10 1.99 20.36
CA VAL A 24 -0.70 1.14 19.34
C VAL A 24 -1.35 -0.10 19.94
N GLY A 25 -2.57 -0.37 19.48
CA GLY A 25 -3.32 -1.58 19.75
C GLY A 25 -3.78 -1.72 21.21
N PRO A 26 -4.51 -2.81 21.52
CA PRO A 26 -5.10 -3.03 22.85
C PRO A 26 -4.04 -3.26 23.95
N LYS A 27 -2.83 -3.70 23.57
CA LYS A 27 -1.69 -3.88 24.48
C LYS A 27 -0.90 -2.58 24.71
N ALA A 28 -1.31 -1.47 24.09
CA ALA A 28 -0.72 -0.14 24.27
C ALA A 28 0.80 -0.10 24.04
N TYR A 29 1.28 -0.75 22.96
CA TYR A 29 2.69 -0.69 22.59
C TYR A 29 3.10 0.74 22.23
N SER A 30 4.24 1.20 22.72
CA SER A 30 4.73 2.55 22.43
C SER A 30 5.78 2.54 21.33
N VAL A 31 5.53 3.28 20.25
CA VAL A 31 6.46 3.52 19.14
C VAL A 31 6.85 4.99 19.14
N SER A 32 8.15 5.29 19.21
CA SER A 32 8.64 6.67 19.24
C SER A 32 9.05 7.15 17.84
N VAL A 33 8.61 8.35 17.46
CA VAL A 33 8.88 8.96 16.14
C VAL A 33 9.14 10.46 16.27
N HIS A 34 10.04 11.01 15.45
CA HIS A 34 10.32 12.45 15.45
C HIS A 34 9.12 13.22 14.90
N GLU A 35 8.70 14.26 15.63
CA GLU A 35 7.59 15.13 15.23
C GLU A 35 7.83 15.77 13.86
N SER A 36 9.08 16.13 13.59
CA SER A 36 9.55 16.72 12.34
C SER A 36 9.47 15.79 11.13
N VAL A 37 9.42 14.47 11.34
CA VAL A 37 9.22 13.48 10.29
C VAL A 37 7.73 13.20 10.11
N LEU A 38 6.97 13.14 11.20
CA LEU A 38 5.58 12.69 11.20
C LEU A 38 4.60 13.76 10.69
N ARG A 39 4.69 15.01 11.17
CA ARG A 39 3.69 16.05 10.90
C ARG A 39 3.65 16.51 9.45
N PRO A 40 4.78 16.78 8.76
CA PRO A 40 4.74 17.25 7.37
C PRO A 40 4.16 16.22 6.39
N ARG A 41 4.08 14.96 6.82
CA ARG A 41 3.69 13.80 6.04
C ARG A 41 2.20 13.49 6.14
N SER A 42 1.56 13.87 7.24
CA SER A 42 0.22 13.42 7.59
C SER A 42 -0.59 14.56 8.17
N ALA A 43 -1.66 14.95 7.47
CA ALA A 43 -2.60 15.96 7.96
C ALA A 43 -3.27 15.52 9.27
N PHE A 44 -3.51 14.21 9.43
CA PHE A 44 -4.01 13.64 10.69
C PHE A 44 -3.06 13.89 11.85
N PHE A 45 -1.77 13.53 11.71
CA PHE A 45 -0.81 13.72 12.80
C PHE A 45 -0.46 15.18 13.02
N ASP A 46 -0.46 16.02 11.97
CA ASP A 46 -0.31 17.47 12.13
C ASP A 46 -1.43 18.08 12.97
N ALA A 47 -2.68 17.67 12.70
CA ALA A 47 -3.83 18.09 13.49
C ALA A 47 -3.79 17.54 14.93
N ALA A 48 -3.51 16.25 15.09
CA ALA A 48 -3.47 15.59 16.40
C ALA A 48 -2.36 16.16 17.31
N LEU A 49 -1.21 16.53 16.75
CA LEU A 49 -0.08 17.07 17.50
C LEU A 49 -0.10 18.59 17.65
N ASN A 50 -1.18 19.24 17.22
CA ASN A 50 -1.37 20.65 17.50
C ASN A 50 -1.50 20.85 19.01
N LYS A 51 -0.69 21.77 19.56
CA LYS A 51 -0.51 22.00 21.01
C LYS A 51 -1.78 22.38 21.77
N CYS A 52 -2.84 22.77 21.06
CA CYS A 52 -4.14 23.02 21.67
C CYS A 52 -4.81 21.72 22.17
N TRP A 53 -4.47 20.57 21.59
CA TRP A 53 -5.02 19.26 21.95
C TRP A 53 -4.23 18.61 23.10
N LYS A 54 -4.83 17.61 23.74
CA LYS A 54 -4.19 16.88 24.83
C LYS A 54 -2.97 16.11 24.30
N GLU A 55 -3.11 15.53 23.13
CA GLU A 55 -2.12 14.76 22.38
C GLU A 55 -0.89 15.60 22.05
N GLY A 56 -1.09 16.86 21.60
CA GLY A 56 0.00 17.80 21.36
C GLY A 56 0.73 18.24 22.64
N ARG A 57 0.02 18.33 23.78
CA ARG A 57 0.62 18.64 25.09
C ARG A 57 1.39 17.46 25.67
N GLU A 58 0.84 16.25 25.53
CA GLU A 58 1.42 15.01 26.03
C GLU A 58 2.43 14.39 25.06
N LYS A 59 2.52 14.91 23.82
CA LYS A 59 3.27 14.33 22.70
C LYS A 59 2.98 12.85 22.51
N LYS A 60 1.69 12.51 22.59
CA LYS A 60 1.21 11.13 22.62
C LYS A 60 -0.05 11.01 21.78
N VAL A 61 -0.05 10.10 20.81
CA VAL A 61 -1.20 9.80 19.95
C VAL A 61 -1.58 8.34 20.16
N THR A 62 -2.85 8.05 20.40
CA THR A 62 -3.33 6.68 20.63
C THR A 62 -4.02 6.14 19.38
N LEU A 63 -3.66 4.93 18.98
CA LEU A 63 -4.13 4.22 17.80
C LEU A 63 -4.64 2.82 18.24
N PRO A 64 -5.80 2.75 18.90
CA PRO A 64 -6.23 1.54 19.62
C PRO A 64 -6.67 0.41 18.67
N GLU A 65 -7.15 0.74 17.48
CA GLU A 65 -7.65 -0.20 16.47
C GLU A 65 -6.53 -0.72 15.56
N GLU A 66 -5.34 -0.13 15.65
CA GLU A 66 -4.24 -0.45 14.75
C GLU A 66 -3.37 -1.59 15.25
N GLU A 67 -2.89 -2.41 14.31
CA GLU A 67 -1.88 -3.40 14.61
C GLU A 67 -0.49 -2.79 14.70
N LEU A 68 0.30 -3.23 15.68
CA LEU A 68 1.68 -2.78 15.88
C LEU A 68 2.53 -2.94 14.62
N ARG A 69 2.32 -4.03 13.86
CA ARG A 69 3.06 -4.32 12.63
C ARG A 69 2.85 -3.24 11.57
N ILE A 70 1.61 -2.80 11.38
CA ILE A 70 1.23 -1.79 10.37
C ILE A 70 1.83 -0.44 10.73
N VAL A 71 1.68 0.00 11.98
CA VAL A 71 2.28 1.27 12.45
C VAL A 71 3.81 1.22 12.37
N THR A 72 4.42 0.09 12.69
CA THR A 72 5.88 -0.06 12.59
C THR A 72 6.37 0.05 11.14
N LEU A 73 5.69 -0.59 10.19
CA LEU A 73 6.02 -0.50 8.76
C LEU A 73 5.84 0.92 8.21
N TYR A 74 4.80 1.63 8.65
CA TYR A 74 4.63 3.04 8.33
C TYR A 74 5.78 3.89 8.86
N VAL A 75 6.13 3.75 10.15
CA VAL A 75 7.25 4.49 10.75
C VAL A 75 8.57 4.17 10.04
N GLN A 76 8.82 2.91 9.71
CA GLN A 76 9.99 2.54 8.91
C GLN A 76 10.00 3.24 7.55
N GLN A 77 8.86 3.29 6.85
CA GLN A 77 8.74 3.99 5.57
C GLN A 77 9.01 5.49 5.71
N LEU A 78 8.54 6.13 6.79
CA LEU A 78 8.80 7.54 7.04
C LEU A 78 10.30 7.87 7.10
N TYR A 79 11.10 7.00 7.71
CA TYR A 79 12.55 7.23 7.82
C TYR A 79 13.35 6.80 6.59
N THR A 80 12.87 5.80 5.86
CA THR A 80 13.68 5.12 4.83
C THR A 80 13.20 5.36 3.41
N GLY A 81 11.98 5.89 3.25
CA GLY A 81 11.25 5.98 1.99
C GLY A 81 10.78 4.62 1.44
N LYS A 82 10.97 3.50 2.16
CA LYS A 82 10.73 2.14 1.65
C LYS A 82 9.79 1.33 2.55
N ILE A 83 8.95 0.52 1.92
CA ILE A 83 8.13 -0.48 2.61
C ILE A 83 8.97 -1.73 2.87
N HIS A 84 9.24 -2.02 4.14
CA HIS A 84 10.11 -3.13 4.56
C HIS A 84 9.31 -4.43 4.77
N VAL A 85 8.61 -4.87 3.72
CA VAL A 85 7.95 -6.19 3.71
C VAL A 85 8.92 -7.25 3.18
N LYS A 86 8.85 -8.45 3.76
CA LYS A 86 9.63 -9.59 3.26
C LYS A 86 8.97 -10.08 1.98
N LYS A 87 9.81 -10.41 0.98
CA LYS A 87 9.43 -11.28 -0.14
C LYS A 87 8.89 -12.58 0.45
N THR A 88 7.58 -12.70 0.53
CA THR A 88 6.96 -13.86 1.17
C THR A 88 6.64 -14.88 0.10
N THR A 89 7.47 -15.91 -0.01
CA THR A 89 6.95 -17.26 -0.22
C THR A 89 6.43 -17.71 1.13
N THR A 90 5.13 -17.96 1.27
CA THR A 90 4.51 -18.47 2.51
C THR A 90 5.41 -19.54 3.12
N ARG A 91 5.98 -19.30 4.31
CA ARG A 91 6.83 -20.29 4.99
C ARG A 91 5.96 -21.23 5.80
N GLU A 92 6.03 -22.52 5.52
CA GLU A 92 5.38 -23.51 6.37
C GLU A 92 5.86 -23.37 7.83
N GLY A 93 4.93 -23.45 8.79
CA GLY A 93 5.25 -23.48 10.23
C GLY A 93 5.20 -22.16 11.01
N LEU A 94 4.89 -21.01 10.38
CA LEU A 94 4.67 -19.74 11.09
C LEU A 94 3.17 -19.41 11.25
N GLY A 95 2.78 -18.80 12.38
CA GLY A 95 1.38 -18.43 12.68
C GLY A 95 0.83 -17.35 11.75
N ARG A 96 -0.50 -17.18 11.68
CA ARG A 96 -1.17 -16.24 10.74
C ARG A 96 -0.65 -14.80 10.84
N SER A 97 -0.32 -14.31 12.05
CA SER A 97 0.29 -12.99 12.28
C SER A 97 1.69 -12.84 11.67
N ASP A 98 2.42 -13.95 11.59
CA ASP A 98 3.80 -14.02 11.11
C ASP A 98 3.88 -14.36 9.61
N ASN A 99 2.75 -14.79 9.02
CA ASN A 99 2.61 -15.32 7.67
C ASN A 99 1.53 -14.62 6.82
N LEU A 100 1.12 -13.38 7.15
CA LEU A 100 0.24 -12.61 6.26
C LEU A 100 0.86 -12.50 4.86
N PRO A 101 0.16 -12.97 3.80
CA PRO A 101 0.60 -12.77 2.42
C PRO A 101 0.87 -11.29 2.17
N GLU A 102 1.97 -10.99 1.46
CA GLU A 102 2.44 -9.63 1.21
C GLU A 102 1.34 -8.67 0.75
N PHE A 103 0.45 -9.12 -0.14
CA PHE A 103 -0.67 -8.32 -0.63
C PHE A 103 -1.69 -7.91 0.45
N LEU A 104 -1.92 -8.73 1.49
CA LEU A 104 -2.78 -8.34 2.62
C LEU A 104 -2.13 -7.23 3.43
N VAL A 105 -0.83 -7.38 3.72
CA VAL A 105 -0.08 -6.35 4.45
C VAL A 105 -0.07 -5.04 3.66
N LEU A 106 0.15 -5.09 2.35
CA LEU A 106 0.09 -3.90 1.50
C LEU A 106 -1.32 -3.27 1.47
N ALA A 107 -2.39 -4.08 1.46
CA ALA A 107 -3.76 -3.57 1.52
C ALA A 107 -4.04 -2.85 2.85
N GLU A 108 -3.65 -3.45 3.97
CA GLU A 108 -3.78 -2.86 5.30
C GLU A 108 -2.94 -1.58 5.46
N LEU A 109 -1.71 -1.55 4.92
CA LEU A 109 -0.88 -0.34 4.90
C LEU A 109 -1.55 0.77 4.09
N TYR A 110 -2.16 0.45 2.95
CA TYR A 110 -2.86 1.46 2.16
C TYR A 110 -4.03 2.07 2.95
N LEU A 111 -4.84 1.23 3.62
CA LEU A 111 -5.93 1.72 4.47
C LEU A 111 -5.44 2.52 5.66
N PHE A 112 -4.31 2.15 6.27
CA PHE A 112 -3.68 2.96 7.30
C PHE A 112 -3.30 4.34 6.75
N GLY A 113 -2.72 4.39 5.55
CA GLY A 113 -2.43 5.62 4.83
C GLY A 113 -3.66 6.50 4.57
N GLU A 114 -4.83 5.89 4.29
CA GLU A 114 -6.11 6.61 4.19
C GLU A 114 -6.49 7.26 5.52
N ARG A 115 -6.41 6.50 6.63
CA ARG A 115 -6.76 6.99 7.97
C ARG A 115 -5.85 8.12 8.43
N VAL A 116 -4.53 7.99 8.21
CA VAL A 116 -3.56 9.02 8.59
C VAL A 116 -3.36 10.10 7.54
N GLN A 117 -4.04 10.03 6.40
CA GLN A 117 -3.98 11.04 5.34
C GLN A 117 -2.53 11.35 4.89
N ASP A 118 -1.72 10.31 4.67
CA ASP A 118 -0.38 10.43 4.07
C ASP A 118 -0.42 9.91 2.62
N SER A 119 -0.56 10.84 1.68
CA SER A 119 -0.64 10.55 0.25
C SER A 119 0.65 9.92 -0.30
N ILE A 120 1.82 10.41 0.11
CA ILE A 120 3.10 9.89 -0.37
C ILE A 120 3.31 8.46 0.16
N PHE A 121 2.84 8.15 1.37
CA PHE A 121 2.86 6.78 1.88
C PHE A 121 1.94 5.88 1.05
N LYS A 122 0.71 6.31 0.76
CA LYS A 122 -0.21 5.57 -0.13
C LYS A 122 0.39 5.33 -1.51
N ASP A 123 1.02 6.34 -2.11
CA ASP A 123 1.73 6.22 -3.39
C ASP A 123 2.87 5.20 -3.32
N THR A 124 3.63 5.21 -2.22
CA THR A 124 4.72 4.25 -1.97
C THR A 124 4.18 2.82 -1.84
N VAL A 125 3.04 2.64 -1.17
CA VAL A 125 2.36 1.34 -1.02
C VAL A 125 1.84 0.85 -2.38
N THR A 126 1.26 1.72 -3.21
CA THR A 126 0.85 1.40 -4.59
C THR A 126 2.04 0.96 -5.45
N ASN A 127 3.18 1.65 -5.32
CA ASN A 127 4.42 1.23 -5.99
C ASN A 127 4.92 -0.13 -5.48
N ALA A 128 4.75 -0.43 -4.19
CA ALA A 128 5.10 -1.73 -3.63
C ALA A 128 4.18 -2.86 -4.16
N PHE A 129 2.87 -2.59 -4.32
CA PHE A 129 1.96 -3.53 -5.00
C PHE A 129 2.44 -3.85 -6.41
N ALA A 130 2.77 -2.82 -7.19
CA ALA A 130 3.24 -2.99 -8.56
C ALA A 130 4.57 -3.76 -8.62
N ALA A 131 5.53 -3.41 -7.74
CA ALA A 131 6.79 -4.14 -7.64
C ALA A 131 6.57 -5.62 -7.30
N ARG A 132 5.63 -5.93 -6.41
CA ARG A 132 5.31 -7.31 -6.02
C ARG A 132 4.61 -8.11 -7.12
N ILE A 133 3.70 -7.47 -7.86
CA ILE A 133 3.02 -8.06 -9.03
C ILE A 133 4.04 -8.45 -10.11
N LEU A 134 5.03 -7.59 -10.33
CA LEU A 134 6.06 -7.78 -11.36
C LEU A 134 7.25 -8.62 -10.89
N GLU A 135 7.25 -9.06 -9.63
CA GLU A 135 8.23 -10.01 -9.13
C GLU A 135 7.88 -11.43 -9.61
N PRO A 136 8.76 -12.09 -10.39
CA PRO A 136 8.51 -13.44 -10.86
C PRO A 136 8.46 -14.45 -9.72
N LEU A 137 7.52 -15.39 -9.81
CA LEU A 137 7.38 -16.56 -8.94
C LEU A 137 7.60 -17.83 -9.78
N GLY A 138 8.87 -18.16 -10.03
CA GLY A 138 9.22 -19.22 -10.97
C GLY A 138 8.83 -18.84 -12.41
N PRO A 139 8.00 -19.63 -13.12
CA PRO A 139 7.50 -19.26 -14.44
C PRO A 139 6.33 -18.26 -14.40
N ASP A 140 5.70 -18.08 -13.24
CA ASP A 140 4.47 -17.33 -13.07
C ASP A 140 4.70 -15.98 -12.36
N TYR A 141 3.61 -15.23 -12.17
CA TYR A 141 3.55 -14.01 -11.37
C TYR A 141 2.40 -14.12 -10.37
N SER A 142 2.47 -13.34 -9.29
CA SER A 142 1.44 -13.34 -8.25
C SER A 142 0.66 -12.04 -8.25
N PHE A 143 -0.64 -12.12 -8.01
CA PHE A 143 -1.54 -10.98 -8.03
C PHE A 143 -2.41 -10.93 -6.76
N PRO A 144 -2.83 -9.73 -6.33
CA PRO A 144 -3.74 -9.59 -5.20
C PRO A 144 -5.12 -10.14 -5.56
N VAL A 145 -5.49 -11.27 -4.94
CA VAL A 145 -6.79 -11.92 -5.11
C VAL A 145 -7.73 -11.62 -3.93
N THR A 146 -9.02 -11.96 -4.10
CA THR A 146 -10.13 -11.94 -3.12
C THR A 146 -9.91 -11.10 -1.86
N SER A 147 -9.17 -11.60 -0.87
CA SER A 147 -9.04 -10.97 0.43
C SER A 147 -8.36 -9.60 0.39
N ALA A 148 -7.32 -9.42 -0.43
CA ALA A 148 -6.64 -8.12 -0.53
C ALA A 148 -7.54 -7.09 -1.24
N LEU A 149 -8.24 -7.51 -2.29
CA LEU A 149 -9.19 -6.68 -3.00
C LEU A 149 -10.37 -6.29 -2.11
N ASP A 150 -10.90 -7.23 -1.32
CA ASP A 150 -12.01 -6.97 -0.43
C ASP A 150 -11.65 -5.96 0.67
N ILE A 151 -10.45 -6.05 1.24
CA ILE A 151 -9.92 -5.05 2.18
C ILE A 151 -9.88 -3.67 1.51
N LEU A 152 -9.28 -3.56 0.33
CA LEU A 152 -9.14 -2.29 -0.37
C LEU A 152 -10.50 -1.69 -0.74
N TYR A 153 -11.42 -2.48 -1.30
CA TYR A 153 -12.72 -1.99 -1.71
C TYR A 153 -13.60 -1.63 -0.51
N LYS A 154 -13.59 -2.39 0.59
CA LYS A 154 -14.35 -2.01 1.79
C LYS A 154 -13.79 -0.78 2.49
N GLY A 155 -12.47 -0.56 2.42
CA GLY A 155 -11.79 0.51 3.15
C GLY A 155 -11.53 1.79 2.37
N THR A 156 -11.86 1.84 1.07
CA THR A 156 -11.62 3.02 0.23
C THR A 156 -12.90 3.51 -0.44
N HIS A 157 -12.91 4.78 -0.85
CA HIS A 157 -13.99 5.33 -1.67
C HIS A 157 -13.86 4.91 -3.14
N ASP A 158 -14.95 5.03 -3.90
CA ASP A 158 -15.07 4.61 -5.30
C ASP A 158 -14.07 5.30 -6.26
N SER A 159 -13.73 6.56 -6.04
CA SER A 159 -12.69 7.26 -6.82
C SER A 159 -11.25 7.06 -6.31
N SER A 160 -11.01 6.13 -5.36
CA SER A 160 -9.66 5.91 -4.83
C SER A 160 -8.71 5.41 -5.91
N PRO A 161 -7.51 6.00 -6.06
CA PRO A 161 -6.55 5.60 -7.09
C PRO A 161 -6.14 4.12 -7.03
N ILE A 162 -6.12 3.51 -5.85
CA ILE A 162 -5.77 2.08 -5.70
C ILE A 162 -6.81 1.16 -6.34
N ARG A 163 -8.11 1.50 -6.32
CA ARG A 163 -9.15 0.69 -6.98
C ARG A 163 -8.92 0.66 -8.48
N ARG A 164 -8.68 1.84 -9.07
CA ARG A 164 -8.31 1.97 -10.49
C ARG A 164 -7.03 1.21 -10.81
N PHE A 165 -6.01 1.27 -9.96
CA PHE A 165 -4.79 0.49 -10.12
C PHE A 165 -5.09 -1.02 -10.19
N MET A 166 -5.88 -1.55 -9.25
CA MET A 166 -6.24 -2.97 -9.22
C MET A 166 -7.01 -3.39 -10.48
N VAL A 167 -8.00 -2.60 -10.91
CA VAL A 167 -8.75 -2.85 -12.14
C VAL A 167 -7.83 -2.86 -13.35
N ASP A 168 -6.95 -1.87 -13.49
CA ASP A 168 -6.02 -1.78 -14.62
C ASP A 168 -5.03 -2.95 -14.66
N MET A 169 -4.57 -3.45 -13.51
CA MET A 169 -3.72 -4.63 -13.43
C MET A 169 -4.46 -5.89 -13.90
N TYR A 170 -5.70 -6.07 -13.47
CA TYR A 170 -6.55 -7.19 -13.90
C TYR A 170 -6.93 -7.11 -15.39
N VAL A 171 -7.17 -5.91 -15.92
CA VAL A 171 -7.42 -5.72 -17.35
C VAL A 171 -6.17 -6.09 -18.16
N ARG A 172 -4.97 -5.70 -17.73
CA ARG A 172 -3.76 -5.94 -18.54
C ARG A 172 -3.23 -7.37 -18.44
N PHE A 173 -3.36 -7.98 -17.25
CA PHE A 173 -2.67 -9.22 -16.91
C PHE A 173 -3.59 -10.34 -16.43
N GLY A 174 -4.86 -10.03 -16.18
CA GLY A 174 -5.81 -10.95 -15.59
C GLY A 174 -6.01 -12.21 -16.43
N CYS A 175 -6.12 -13.32 -15.71
CA CYS A 175 -6.48 -14.61 -16.27
C CYS A 175 -7.84 -15.04 -15.71
N GLU A 176 -8.63 -15.80 -16.49
CA GLU A 176 -9.98 -16.22 -16.11
C GLU A 176 -10.02 -16.86 -14.71
N TRP A 177 -9.04 -17.74 -14.41
CA TRP A 177 -9.00 -18.48 -13.14
C TRP A 177 -8.73 -17.62 -11.89
N TRP A 178 -8.42 -16.31 -12.04
CA TRP A 178 -8.33 -15.40 -10.90
C TRP A 178 -9.71 -14.96 -10.38
N ILE A 179 -10.74 -15.07 -11.21
CA ILE A 179 -12.13 -14.84 -10.83
C ILE A 179 -12.79 -16.21 -10.68
N THR A 180 -12.99 -16.64 -9.44
CA THR A 180 -13.62 -17.94 -9.13
C THR A 180 -15.08 -17.96 -9.58
N CYS A 181 -15.64 -19.16 -9.78
CA CYS A 181 -17.05 -19.34 -10.13
C CYS A 181 -18.03 -19.02 -8.97
N SER A 182 -17.53 -18.74 -7.77
CA SER A 182 -18.32 -18.37 -6.59
C SER A 182 -18.26 -16.84 -6.44
N PRO A 183 -19.34 -16.11 -6.78
CA PRO A 183 -19.34 -14.65 -6.72
C PRO A 183 -19.13 -14.10 -5.30
N ASP A 184 -19.49 -14.88 -4.27
CA ASP A 184 -19.34 -14.50 -2.86
C ASP A 184 -17.87 -14.50 -2.41
N ASP A 185 -16.97 -15.08 -3.21
CA ASP A 185 -15.52 -15.00 -2.99
C ASP A 185 -14.95 -13.65 -3.46
N HIS A 186 -15.75 -12.75 -4.04
CA HIS A 186 -15.23 -11.52 -4.64
C HIS A 186 -15.97 -10.30 -4.14
N ASN A 187 -15.25 -9.19 -4.07
CA ASN A 187 -15.88 -7.91 -3.86
C ASN A 187 -16.73 -7.54 -5.09
N LYS A 188 -18.02 -7.26 -4.87
CA LYS A 188 -19.00 -7.05 -5.95
C LYS A 188 -18.71 -5.78 -6.75
N ASP A 189 -18.25 -4.72 -6.09
CA ASP A 189 -17.90 -3.47 -6.76
C ASP A 189 -16.70 -3.68 -7.68
N PHE A 190 -15.69 -4.42 -7.22
CA PHE A 190 -14.55 -4.82 -8.04
C PHE A 190 -14.99 -5.61 -9.28
N LEU A 191 -15.85 -6.63 -9.12
CA LEU A 191 -16.36 -7.43 -10.25
C LEU A 191 -17.09 -6.56 -11.30
N VAL A 192 -17.87 -5.58 -10.84
CA VAL A 192 -18.56 -4.63 -11.73
C VAL A 192 -17.55 -3.74 -12.46
N GLU A 193 -16.60 -3.14 -11.74
CA GLU A 193 -15.60 -2.24 -12.30
C GLU A 193 -14.70 -2.93 -13.32
N VAL A 194 -14.16 -4.11 -12.98
CA VAL A 194 -13.31 -4.88 -13.89
C VAL A 194 -14.08 -5.34 -15.13
N SER A 195 -15.33 -5.81 -14.99
CA SER A 195 -16.16 -6.22 -16.13
C SER A 195 -16.41 -5.06 -17.09
N ARG A 196 -16.72 -3.87 -16.56
CA ARG A 196 -16.91 -2.66 -17.38
C ARG A 196 -15.62 -2.24 -18.06
N ALA A 197 -14.49 -2.30 -17.36
CA ALA A 197 -13.18 -1.95 -17.91
C ALA A 197 -12.76 -2.94 -19.03
N LEU A 198 -13.00 -4.24 -18.84
CA LEU A 198 -12.76 -5.27 -19.86
C LEU A 198 -13.57 -4.99 -21.14
N LEU A 199 -14.87 -4.71 -21.01
CA LEU A 199 -15.75 -4.37 -22.14
C LEU A 199 -15.32 -3.09 -22.86
N LYS A 200 -14.84 -2.09 -22.13
CA LYS A 200 -14.30 -0.85 -22.72
C LYS A 200 -13.00 -1.14 -23.48
N GLY A 201 -12.10 -1.91 -22.90
CA GLY A 201 -10.81 -2.28 -23.51
C GLY A 201 -10.96 -3.02 -24.85
N ARG A 202 -12.03 -3.83 -25.00
CA ARG A 202 -12.36 -4.51 -26.27
C ARG A 202 -12.59 -3.53 -27.43
N ARG A 203 -13.19 -2.36 -27.15
CA ARG A 203 -13.48 -1.35 -28.18
C ARG A 203 -12.24 -0.56 -28.59
N THR A 204 -11.27 -0.42 -27.69
CA THR A 204 -10.09 0.44 -27.88
C THR A 204 -8.84 -0.33 -28.30
N GLY A 205 -8.95 -1.64 -28.55
CA GLY A 205 -7.85 -2.47 -29.05
C GLY A 205 -6.69 -2.67 -28.05
N VAL A 206 -6.96 -2.59 -26.74
CA VAL A 206 -5.94 -2.86 -25.71
C VAL A 206 -5.43 -4.30 -25.91
N VAL A 207 -4.11 -4.46 -26.03
CA VAL A 207 -3.47 -5.77 -26.16
C VAL A 207 -3.46 -6.44 -24.80
N TRP A 208 -4.33 -7.44 -24.65
CA TRP A 208 -4.38 -8.33 -23.51
C TRP A 208 -3.13 -9.19 -23.49
N CYS A 209 -2.47 -9.35 -22.33
CA CYS A 209 -1.36 -10.29 -22.22
C CYS A 209 -1.90 -11.71 -22.42
N SER A 210 -1.73 -12.28 -23.61
CA SER A 210 -2.09 -13.68 -23.86
C SER A 210 -1.12 -14.59 -23.12
N SER A 211 -1.62 -15.69 -22.58
CA SER A 211 -0.90 -16.76 -21.86
C SER A 211 0.20 -17.48 -22.67
N SER A 212 0.62 -16.92 -23.81
CA SER A 212 1.62 -17.45 -24.73
C SER A 212 2.90 -16.62 -24.71
N GLY A 213 3.78 -16.93 -23.75
CA GLY A 213 5.23 -16.83 -23.92
C GLY A 213 5.89 -15.45 -24.02
N LYS A 214 5.19 -14.34 -23.71
CA LYS A 214 5.82 -13.02 -23.61
C LYS A 214 6.15 -12.71 -22.14
N SER A 215 7.38 -12.28 -21.88
CA SER A 215 7.78 -11.76 -20.55
C SER A 215 6.84 -10.63 -20.13
N MET A 216 6.42 -10.59 -18.86
CA MET A 216 5.67 -9.43 -18.36
C MET A 216 6.48 -8.14 -18.58
N PRO A 217 5.82 -7.01 -18.89
CA PRO A 217 6.47 -5.70 -18.96
C PRO A 217 7.13 -5.39 -17.61
N LYS A 218 8.25 -4.66 -17.63
CA LYS A 218 8.94 -4.26 -16.40
C LYS A 218 8.18 -3.10 -15.74
N LEU A 219 8.42 -2.86 -14.44
CA LEU A 219 7.77 -1.77 -13.71
C LEU A 219 8.03 -0.41 -14.35
N VAL A 220 9.20 -0.23 -14.98
CA VAL A 220 9.59 0.97 -15.72
C VAL A 220 8.73 1.25 -16.95
N ASP A 221 7.99 0.26 -17.44
CA ASP A 221 7.06 0.40 -18.56
C ASP A 221 5.67 0.91 -18.09
N PHE A 222 5.46 0.98 -16.77
CA PHE A 222 4.25 1.53 -16.16
C PHE A 222 4.48 2.95 -15.67
N ASP A 223 3.72 3.90 -16.20
CA ASP A 223 3.61 5.22 -15.59
C ASP A 223 2.80 5.11 -14.30
N MET A 224 3.48 4.86 -13.18
CA MET A 224 2.84 4.74 -11.87
C MET A 224 2.25 6.07 -11.38
N SER A 225 2.69 7.21 -11.92
CA SER A 225 2.21 8.53 -11.51
C SER A 225 0.73 8.73 -11.79
N VAL A 226 0.16 7.98 -12.75
CA VAL A 226 -1.28 8.03 -13.04
C VAL A 226 -2.10 7.52 -11.86
N TYR A 227 -1.55 6.67 -11.00
CA TYR A 227 -2.21 6.11 -9.81
C TYR A 227 -1.82 6.82 -8.52
N HIS A 228 -0.95 7.82 -8.58
CA HIS A 228 -0.60 8.61 -7.41
C HIS A 228 -1.67 9.65 -7.10
N GLU A 229 -1.82 10.00 -5.83
CA GLU A 229 -2.73 11.08 -5.46
C GLU A 229 -2.23 12.39 -6.04
N LYS A 230 -3.12 13.08 -6.77
CA LYS A 230 -2.80 14.42 -7.26
C LYS A 230 -2.64 15.31 -6.04
N LYS A 231 -1.47 15.94 -5.91
CA LYS A 231 -1.33 17.05 -4.97
C LYS A 231 -2.32 18.12 -5.41
N ASP A 232 -3.30 18.41 -4.58
CA ASP A 232 -4.06 19.65 -4.71
C ASP A 232 -3.04 20.78 -4.61
N VAL A 233 -2.73 21.40 -5.74
CA VAL A 233 -1.97 22.65 -5.78
C VAL A 233 -2.92 23.69 -5.19
N LYS A 234 -2.83 23.90 -3.88
CA LYS A 234 -3.39 25.08 -3.21
C LYS A 234 -2.42 26.24 -3.34
#